data_AF-A0AAV8S6Z4-F1
#
_entry.id   AF-A0AAV8S6Z4-F1
#
_cell.length_a   1.000
_cell.length_b   1.000
_cell.length_c   1.000
_cell.angle_alpha   90.00
_cell.angle_beta   90.00
_cell.angle_gamma   90.00
#
_symmetry.space_group_name_H-M   'P 1'
#
loop_
_entity.id
_entity.type
_entity.pdbx_description
1 polymer ?
#
loop_
_entity_poly.entity_id
_entity_poly.type
_entity_poly.pdbx_seq_one_letter_code
_entity_poly.pdbx_strand_id
1 'polypeptide(L)'
;MDAMRKQLDVLMGANRNGDVREVNRKYYDRDVCRMYLVGLCPHDLFQLTKMDMGPCPKVHSLHLRKEYEEARAKGTDNYDRELEDVIDRLIVECDKKIARALKRLENEEDAKAAIAISVSEVTQTPEVIELSKLIKQKLKDVDKHDLEGKTDFKIQALEEVEKLRTERAEKQSALLLEAFNKDRASLPQPLPTAPGVAPVPALDARTQEMINEKLKKAEELGEQGMVDEAQKALEEAEALKKLPARQEPPADSSKYTAADVRITDQKLRVCDICGAFLSVYDSDRRLADHFGGKLHLGYMQIREKLAELQVLV
;
A
#
# COMPACT_ATOMS: atom_id res chain seq x y z
N MET A 1 -36.43 5.24 14.51
CA MET A 1 -35.84 4.05 15.16
C MET A 1 -35.11 3.17 14.14
N ASP A 2 -35.75 2.65 13.08
CA ASP A 2 -35.10 1.74 12.11
C ASP A 2 -34.02 2.35 11.22
N ALA A 3 -34.18 3.61 10.79
CA ALA A 3 -33.17 4.27 9.95
C ALA A 3 -31.84 4.46 10.71
N MET A 4 -31.93 4.78 12.00
CA MET A 4 -30.78 4.95 12.88
C MET A 4 -30.11 3.60 13.17
N ARG A 5 -30.91 2.53 13.34
CA ARG A 5 -30.41 1.15 13.47
C ARG A 5 -29.64 0.73 12.21
N LYS A 6 -30.20 0.92 11.03
CA LYS A 6 -29.53 0.62 9.75
C LYS A 6 -28.22 1.39 9.57
N GLN A 7 -28.20 2.67 9.93
CA GLN A 7 -26.98 3.47 9.84
C GLN A 7 -25.89 2.99 10.81
N LEU A 8 -26.28 2.53 11.99
CA LEU A 8 -25.37 1.96 12.99
C LEU A 8 -24.89 0.55 12.59
N ASP A 9 -25.74 -0.25 11.95
CA ASP A 9 -25.40 -1.57 11.41
C ASP A 9 -24.41 -1.45 10.24
N VAL A 10 -24.51 -0.39 9.43
CA VAL A 10 -23.53 -0.05 8.38
C VAL A 10 -22.19 0.39 8.96
N LEU A 11 -22.19 1.07 10.11
CA LEU A 11 -20.98 1.65 10.70
C LEU A 11 -20.22 0.68 11.62
N MET A 12 -20.93 -0.23 12.27
CA MET A 12 -20.41 -1.09 13.35
C MET A 12 -20.77 -2.58 13.17
N GLY A 13 -21.39 -2.94 12.05
CA GLY A 13 -21.85 -4.30 11.74
C GLY A 13 -23.22 -4.62 12.33
N ALA A 14 -23.99 -5.46 11.64
CA ALA A 14 -25.33 -5.88 12.04
C ALA A 14 -25.38 -6.63 13.40
N ASN A 15 -24.21 -7.10 13.89
CA ASN A 15 -24.07 -7.84 15.15
C ASN A 15 -23.66 -6.94 16.33
N ARG A 16 -23.71 -5.60 16.20
CA ARG A 16 -23.25 -4.66 17.24
C ARG A 16 -24.03 -4.74 18.56
N ASN A 17 -25.32 -5.02 18.51
CA ASN A 17 -26.17 -4.82 19.69
C ASN A 17 -26.15 -5.98 20.69
N GLY A 18 -25.39 -7.07 20.46
CA GLY A 18 -25.48 -8.25 21.31
C GLY A 18 -26.93 -8.77 21.44
N ASP A 19 -27.81 -8.39 20.50
CA ASP A 19 -29.19 -8.84 20.39
C ASP A 19 -29.12 -10.30 19.94
N VAL A 20 -28.83 -11.18 20.89
CA VAL A 20 -29.23 -12.57 20.89
C VAL A 20 -30.75 -12.58 20.89
N ARG A 21 -31.36 -12.20 19.77
CA ARG A 21 -32.53 -12.94 19.34
C ARG A 21 -31.95 -14.30 19.01
N GLU A 22 -32.05 -15.22 19.97
CA GLU A 22 -31.80 -16.65 19.76
C GLU A 22 -32.28 -16.96 18.36
N VAL A 23 -31.32 -17.15 17.46
CA VAL A 23 -31.65 -17.45 16.08
C VAL A 23 -32.18 -18.87 16.20
N ASN A 24 -33.51 -19.02 16.31
CA ASN A 24 -34.23 -20.29 16.27
C ASN A 24 -34.13 -20.88 14.84
N ARG A 25 -32.92 -20.92 14.30
CA ARG A 25 -32.55 -21.45 12.98
C ARG A 25 -31.37 -22.35 13.23
N LYS A 26 -31.27 -23.38 12.41
CA LYS A 26 -30.17 -24.35 12.49
C LYS A 26 -29.15 -24.03 11.41
N TYR A 27 -27.91 -24.46 11.59
CA TYR A 27 -26.84 -24.14 10.64
C TYR A 27 -27.11 -24.66 9.21
N TYR A 28 -27.94 -25.68 9.06
CA TYR A 28 -28.33 -26.26 7.76
C TYR A 28 -29.45 -25.52 7.03
N ASP A 29 -30.05 -24.48 7.62
CA ASP A 29 -31.10 -23.71 6.99
C ASP A 29 -30.58 -22.94 5.75
N ARG A 30 -31.40 -22.84 4.70
CA ARG A 30 -31.00 -22.20 3.43
C ARG A 30 -30.67 -20.71 3.56
N ASP A 31 -31.22 -20.07 4.57
CA ASP A 31 -31.02 -18.66 4.88
C ASP A 31 -29.67 -18.39 5.57
N VAL A 32 -29.00 -19.42 6.08
CA VAL A 32 -27.70 -19.30 6.76
C VAL A 32 -26.58 -19.32 5.72
N CYS A 33 -25.60 -18.44 5.90
CA CYS A 33 -24.49 -18.34 4.95
C CYS A 33 -23.49 -19.48 5.17
N ARG A 34 -23.56 -20.51 4.33
CA ARG A 34 -22.60 -21.63 4.33
C ARG A 34 -21.14 -21.17 4.23
N MET A 35 -20.87 -20.17 3.41
CA MET A 35 -19.51 -19.60 3.25
C MET A 35 -18.99 -19.04 4.58
N TYR A 36 -19.84 -18.33 5.31
CA TYR A 36 -19.52 -17.82 6.64
C TYR A 36 -19.31 -18.94 7.66
N LEU A 37 -20.09 -20.03 7.59
CA LEU A 37 -19.93 -21.20 8.47
C LEU A 37 -18.58 -21.89 8.27
N VAL A 38 -18.10 -22.03 7.03
CA VAL A 38 -16.77 -22.59 6.74
C VAL A 38 -15.63 -21.63 7.14
N GLY A 39 -15.96 -20.34 7.24
CA GLY A 39 -15.16 -19.34 7.94
C GLY A 39 -14.79 -18.11 7.12
N LEU A 40 -15.21 -18.02 5.85
CA LEU A 40 -14.95 -16.87 5.00
C LEU A 40 -16.16 -16.59 4.10
N CYS A 41 -16.76 -15.41 4.24
CA CYS A 41 -17.79 -14.94 3.32
C CYS A 41 -17.22 -13.87 2.40
N PRO A 42 -17.17 -14.08 1.07
CA PRO A 42 -16.68 -13.08 0.12
C PRO A 42 -17.44 -11.74 0.17
N HIS A 43 -18.74 -11.77 0.50
CA HIS A 43 -19.54 -10.57 0.64
C HIS A 43 -19.08 -9.71 1.81
N ASP A 44 -18.69 -10.32 2.93
CA ASP A 44 -18.21 -9.60 4.12
C ASP A 44 -16.79 -9.07 3.92
N LEU A 45 -15.96 -9.87 3.26
CA LEU A 45 -14.56 -9.56 3.04
C LEU A 45 -14.33 -8.34 2.14
N PHE A 46 -15.19 -8.16 1.14
CA PHE A 46 -15.05 -7.10 0.14
C PHE A 46 -16.05 -5.94 0.30
N GLN A 47 -16.77 -5.84 1.42
CA GLN A 47 -17.66 -4.69 1.67
C GLN A 47 -16.89 -3.38 1.64
N LEU A 48 -17.49 -2.37 1.02
CA LEU A 48 -16.91 -1.04 0.84
C LEU A 48 -15.61 -1.04 0.03
N THR A 49 -15.41 -2.03 -0.83
CA THR A 49 -14.27 -2.09 -1.75
C THR A 49 -14.71 -2.00 -3.22
N LYS A 50 -13.74 -1.91 -4.14
CA LYS A 50 -14.03 -1.96 -5.58
C LYS A 50 -14.64 -3.29 -6.04
N MET A 51 -14.59 -4.33 -5.20
CA MET A 51 -15.14 -5.67 -5.45
C MET A 51 -16.40 -5.92 -4.60
N ASP A 52 -17.03 -4.86 -4.07
CA ASP A 52 -18.19 -4.99 -3.20
C ASP A 52 -19.41 -5.57 -3.93
N MET A 53 -19.90 -6.69 -3.40
CA MET A 53 -21.10 -7.38 -3.89
C MET A 53 -22.36 -6.97 -3.10
N GLY A 54 -22.23 -6.02 -2.18
CA GLY A 54 -23.24 -5.61 -1.23
C GLY A 54 -23.27 -6.49 0.02
N PRO A 55 -24.14 -6.13 1.00
CA PRO A 55 -24.31 -6.91 2.21
C PRO A 55 -24.77 -8.33 1.89
N CYS A 56 -24.29 -9.32 2.66
CA CYS A 56 -24.67 -10.70 2.42
C CYS A 56 -26.19 -10.88 2.60
N PRO A 57 -26.90 -11.52 1.65
CA PRO A 57 -28.33 -11.78 1.78
C PRO A 57 -28.65 -12.87 2.82
N LYS A 58 -27.62 -13.58 3.30
CA LYS A 58 -27.73 -14.71 4.22
C LYS A 58 -27.29 -14.32 5.63
N VAL A 59 -27.79 -15.04 6.63
CA VAL A 59 -27.50 -14.79 8.04
C VAL A 59 -26.07 -15.22 8.39
N HIS A 60 -25.32 -14.31 9.02
CA HIS A 60 -23.99 -14.55 9.60
C HIS A 60 -24.11 -14.58 11.13
N SER A 61 -23.93 -15.75 11.73
CA SER A 61 -23.95 -15.93 13.19
C SER A 61 -22.78 -16.78 13.64
N LEU A 62 -21.99 -16.28 14.59
CA LEU A 62 -20.85 -16.99 15.17
C LEU A 62 -21.28 -18.25 15.94
N HIS A 63 -22.47 -18.23 16.55
CA HIS A 63 -23.02 -19.40 17.23
C HIS A 63 -23.27 -20.56 16.25
N LEU A 64 -23.92 -20.28 15.12
CA LEU A 64 -24.18 -21.30 14.08
C LEU A 64 -22.88 -21.81 13.45
N ARG A 65 -21.87 -20.93 13.31
CA ARG A 65 -20.54 -21.31 12.83
C ARG A 65 -19.89 -22.32 13.78
N LYS A 66 -19.93 -22.10 15.09
CA LYS A 66 -19.40 -23.03 16.08
C LYS A 66 -20.11 -24.39 16.03
N GLU A 67 -21.44 -24.39 15.95
CA GLU A 67 -22.22 -25.64 15.78
C GLU A 67 -21.82 -26.41 14.52
N TYR A 68 -21.64 -25.71 13.40
CA TYR A 68 -21.16 -26.31 12.16
C TYR A 68 -19.73 -26.83 12.28
N GLU A 69 -18.82 -26.10 12.93
CA GLU A 69 -17.44 -26.56 13.15
C GLU A 69 -17.40 -27.85 13.99
N GLU A 70 -18.27 -27.98 14.99
CA GLU A 70 -18.44 -29.22 15.76
C GLU A 70 -19.05 -30.36 14.93
N ALA A 71 -20.01 -30.07 14.04
CA ALA A 71 -20.60 -31.06 13.12
C ALA A 71 -19.59 -31.51 12.05
N ARG A 72 -18.79 -30.58 11.53
CA ARG A 72 -17.68 -30.81 10.60
C ARG A 72 -16.60 -31.69 11.23
N ALA A 73 -16.25 -31.44 12.49
CA ALA A 73 -15.30 -32.29 13.24
C ALA A 73 -15.81 -33.73 13.44
N LYS A 74 -17.13 -33.93 13.48
CA LYS A 74 -17.77 -35.26 13.54
C LYS A 74 -17.91 -35.91 12.16
N GLY A 75 -17.60 -35.20 11.08
CA GLY A 75 -17.70 -35.68 9.70
C GLY A 75 -19.13 -35.73 9.15
N THR A 76 -20.11 -35.09 9.80
CA THR A 76 -21.53 -35.17 9.41
C THR A 76 -21.85 -34.31 8.21
N ASP A 77 -21.29 -33.09 8.15
CA ASP A 77 -21.56 -32.10 7.12
C ASP A 77 -20.24 -31.46 6.65
N ASN A 78 -20.10 -31.27 5.34
CA ASN A 78 -18.92 -30.64 4.73
C ASN A 78 -19.32 -29.69 3.59
N TYR A 79 -19.23 -28.39 3.86
CA TYR A 79 -19.44 -27.30 2.91
C TYR A 79 -18.12 -26.73 2.35
N ASP A 80 -16.98 -27.35 2.66
CA ASP A 80 -15.65 -26.85 2.27
C ASP A 80 -15.48 -26.79 0.75
N ARG A 81 -15.99 -27.81 0.03
CA ARG A 81 -15.97 -27.83 -1.44
C ARG A 81 -16.75 -26.68 -2.07
N GLU A 82 -17.90 -26.32 -1.48
CA GLU A 82 -18.70 -25.19 -1.98
C GLU A 82 -17.95 -23.86 -1.77
N LEU A 83 -17.21 -23.72 -0.67
CA LEU A 83 -16.37 -22.55 -0.44
C LEU A 83 -15.15 -22.53 -1.37
N GLU A 84 -14.50 -23.67 -1.58
CA GLU A 84 -13.36 -23.82 -2.47
C GLU A 84 -13.70 -23.37 -3.89
N ASP A 85 -14.81 -23.86 -4.45
CA ASP A 85 -15.28 -23.48 -5.79
C ASP A 85 -15.58 -21.98 -5.93
N VAL A 86 -16.03 -21.34 -4.85
CA VAL A 86 -16.32 -19.89 -4.84
C VAL A 86 -15.01 -19.08 -4.76
N ILE A 87 -14.11 -19.48 -3.87
CA ILE A 87 -12.82 -18.81 -3.66
C ILE A 87 -11.92 -18.97 -4.88
N ASP A 88 -11.84 -20.16 -5.48
CA ASP A 88 -11.03 -20.42 -6.65
C ASP A 88 -11.46 -19.55 -7.83
N ARG A 89 -12.77 -19.41 -8.06
CA ARG A 89 -13.30 -18.47 -9.06
C ARG A 89 -12.85 -17.03 -8.83
N LEU A 90 -12.85 -16.56 -7.58
CA LEU A 90 -12.40 -15.20 -7.24
C LEU A 90 -10.89 -15.03 -7.46
N ILE A 91 -10.08 -16.05 -7.13
CA ILE A 91 -8.64 -16.03 -7.37
C ILE A 91 -8.36 -16.02 -8.88
N VAL A 92 -9.00 -16.89 -9.66
CA VAL A 92 -8.86 -16.94 -11.13
C VAL A 92 -9.22 -15.60 -11.77
N GLU A 93 -10.27 -14.92 -11.30
CA GLU A 93 -10.62 -13.58 -11.77
C GLU A 93 -9.56 -12.53 -11.42
N CYS A 94 -8.99 -12.60 -10.21
CA CYS A 94 -7.91 -11.71 -9.76
C CYS A 94 -6.63 -11.94 -10.56
N ASP A 95 -6.23 -13.20 -10.75
CA ASP A 95 -5.04 -13.58 -11.52
C ASP A 95 -5.18 -13.19 -12.99
N LYS A 96 -6.38 -13.33 -13.58
CA LYS A 96 -6.66 -12.79 -14.92
C LYS A 96 -6.52 -11.27 -14.98
N LYS A 97 -6.88 -10.54 -13.92
CA LYS A 97 -6.67 -9.08 -13.85
C LYS A 97 -5.19 -8.75 -13.71
N ILE A 98 -4.45 -9.47 -12.87
CA ILE A 98 -3.00 -9.32 -12.69
C ILE A 98 -2.28 -9.57 -14.01
N ALA A 99 -2.56 -10.69 -14.69
CA ALA A 99 -1.94 -11.03 -15.97
C ALA A 99 -2.21 -9.98 -17.05
N ARG A 100 -3.43 -9.43 -17.11
CA ARG A 100 -3.74 -8.31 -18.01
C ARG A 100 -3.00 -7.02 -17.64
N ALA A 101 -2.83 -6.74 -16.35
CA ALA A 101 -2.09 -5.57 -15.88
C ALA A 101 -0.60 -5.69 -16.17
N LEU A 102 0.00 -6.86 -15.92
CA LEU A 102 1.39 -7.17 -16.28
C LEU A 102 1.62 -7.05 -17.79
N LYS A 103 0.75 -7.64 -18.61
CA LYS A 103 0.84 -7.52 -20.08
C LYS A 103 0.73 -6.07 -20.57
N ARG A 104 0.00 -5.19 -19.87
CA ARG A 104 -0.04 -3.76 -20.21
C ARG A 104 1.31 -3.08 -19.97
N LEU A 105 1.96 -3.39 -18.86
CA LEU A 105 3.29 -2.86 -18.53
C LEU A 105 4.40 -3.43 -19.43
N GLU A 106 4.25 -4.66 -19.93
CA GLU A 106 5.22 -5.27 -20.86
C GLU A 106 5.20 -4.66 -22.27
N ASN A 107 4.06 -4.12 -22.72
CA ASN A 107 3.91 -3.57 -24.07
C ASN A 107 4.35 -2.10 -24.20
N GLU A 108 4.49 -1.38 -23.09
CA GLU A 108 5.15 -0.08 -23.06
C GLU A 108 6.67 -0.33 -23.19
N GLU A 109 7.36 0.36 -24.11
CA GLU A 109 8.72 0.02 -24.62
C GLU A 109 9.85 0.01 -23.56
N ASP A 110 9.54 0.21 -22.27
CA ASP A 110 10.43 0.08 -21.11
C ASP A 110 10.45 -1.32 -20.47
N ALA A 111 10.08 -2.35 -21.25
CA ALA A 111 9.94 -3.76 -20.85
C ALA A 111 11.17 -4.37 -20.12
N LYS A 112 12.36 -3.75 -20.19
CA LYS A 112 13.58 -4.26 -19.52
C LYS A 112 13.74 -3.80 -18.06
N ALA A 113 13.07 -2.72 -17.64
CA ALA A 113 13.09 -2.27 -16.25
C ALA A 113 11.85 -2.72 -15.45
N ALA A 114 10.95 -3.47 -16.10
CA ALA A 114 9.71 -4.02 -15.54
C ALA A 114 9.88 -5.42 -14.92
N ILE A 115 11.11 -5.86 -14.65
CA ILE A 115 11.34 -7.17 -14.03
C ILE A 115 10.75 -7.13 -12.62
N ALA A 116 9.77 -8.02 -12.44
CA ALA A 116 8.81 -8.03 -11.36
C ALA A 116 9.49 -8.38 -10.03
N ILE A 117 9.56 -7.41 -9.14
CA ILE A 117 9.63 -7.72 -7.71
C ILE A 117 8.27 -8.28 -7.33
N SER A 118 8.22 -9.57 -7.07
CA SER A 118 7.11 -10.27 -6.46
C SER A 118 6.84 -9.65 -5.08
N VAL A 119 5.70 -8.98 -4.93
CA VAL A 119 5.30 -8.40 -3.65
C VAL A 119 5.15 -9.52 -2.61
N SER A 120 4.67 -10.69 -3.02
CA SER A 120 4.57 -11.86 -2.16
C SER A 120 5.92 -12.35 -1.61
N GLU A 121 6.97 -12.47 -2.42
CA GLU A 121 8.24 -13.03 -1.96
C GLU A 121 9.01 -12.04 -1.07
N VAL A 122 8.99 -10.74 -1.40
CA VAL A 122 9.70 -9.72 -0.62
C VAL A 122 9.07 -9.47 0.74
N THR A 123 7.75 -9.64 0.84
CA THR A 123 7.01 -9.33 2.06
C THR A 123 6.87 -10.52 3.01
N GLN A 124 7.23 -11.73 2.59
CA GLN A 124 7.15 -12.96 3.40
C GLN A 124 8.42 -13.22 4.22
N THR A 125 8.80 -12.27 5.06
CA THR A 125 9.87 -12.48 6.05
C THR A 125 9.36 -13.30 7.24
N PRO A 126 10.25 -14.02 7.98
CA PRO A 126 9.83 -14.79 9.15
C PRO A 126 9.08 -13.91 10.17
N GLU A 127 9.47 -12.65 10.33
CA GLU A 127 8.77 -11.71 11.22
C GLU A 127 7.32 -11.43 10.78
N VAL A 128 7.08 -11.22 9.48
CA VAL A 128 5.73 -10.97 8.94
C VAL A 128 4.85 -12.22 9.07
N ILE A 129 5.44 -13.40 8.92
CA ILE A 129 4.76 -14.68 9.13
C ILE A 129 4.37 -14.84 10.61
N GLU A 130 5.26 -14.55 11.54
CA GLU A 130 4.96 -14.60 12.98
C GLU A 130 3.89 -13.57 13.38
N LEU A 131 3.94 -12.35 12.86
CA LEU A 131 2.87 -11.36 13.06
C LEU A 131 1.54 -11.87 12.52
N SER A 132 1.54 -12.52 11.35
CA SER A 132 0.31 -13.10 10.77
C SER A 132 -0.25 -14.24 11.63
N LYS A 133 0.61 -15.08 12.22
CA LYS A 133 0.19 -16.12 13.18
C LYS A 133 -0.40 -15.50 14.46
N LEU A 134 0.24 -14.45 15.00
CA LEU A 134 -0.23 -13.76 16.19
C LEU A 134 -1.58 -13.08 15.95
N ILE A 135 -1.78 -12.46 14.78
CA ILE A 135 -3.07 -11.90 14.35
C ILE A 135 -4.13 -13.00 14.30
N LYS A 136 -3.84 -14.15 13.69
CA LYS A 136 -4.79 -15.29 13.65
C LYS A 136 -5.15 -15.78 15.06
N GLN A 137 -4.18 -15.86 15.97
CA GLN A 137 -4.42 -16.27 17.35
C GLN A 137 -5.31 -15.26 18.08
N LYS A 138 -5.01 -13.97 17.98
CA LYS A 138 -5.81 -12.91 18.62
C LYS A 138 -7.22 -12.82 18.05
N LEU A 139 -7.41 -13.08 16.76
CA LEU A 139 -8.75 -13.19 16.17
C LEU A 139 -9.56 -14.34 16.75
N LYS A 140 -8.94 -15.49 17.08
CA LYS A 140 -9.62 -16.57 17.80
C LYS A 140 -10.00 -16.18 19.22
N ASP A 141 -9.15 -15.38 19.89
CA ASP A 141 -9.47 -14.85 21.23
C ASP A 141 -10.67 -13.87 21.16
N VAL A 142 -10.74 -13.03 20.12
CA VAL A 142 -11.90 -12.17 19.84
C VAL A 142 -13.18 -12.99 19.67
N ASP A 143 -13.15 -14.05 18.84
CA ASP A 143 -14.31 -14.92 18.63
C ASP A 143 -14.74 -15.60 19.93
N LYS A 144 -13.78 -16.03 20.76
CA LYS A 144 -14.06 -16.62 22.08
C LYS A 144 -14.70 -15.61 23.03
N HIS A 145 -14.18 -14.38 23.10
CA HIS A 145 -14.75 -13.33 23.94
C HIS A 145 -16.15 -12.92 23.49
N ASP A 146 -16.42 -12.94 22.18
CA ASP A 146 -17.75 -12.69 21.63
C ASP A 146 -18.75 -13.77 22.06
N LEU A 147 -18.38 -15.05 21.96
CA LEU A 147 -19.20 -16.18 22.40
C LEU A 147 -19.45 -16.19 23.92
N GLU A 148 -18.49 -15.69 24.70
CA GLU A 148 -18.61 -15.57 26.16
C GLU A 148 -19.36 -14.28 26.58
N GLY A 149 -19.72 -13.40 25.65
CA GLY A 149 -20.38 -12.12 25.93
C GLY A 149 -19.50 -11.09 26.65
N LYS A 150 -18.17 -11.29 26.65
CA LYS A 150 -17.19 -10.42 27.31
C LYS A 150 -16.80 -9.25 26.41
N THR A 151 -17.66 -8.23 26.33
CA THR A 151 -17.51 -7.09 25.42
C THR A 151 -16.21 -6.31 25.61
N ASP A 152 -15.78 -6.09 26.85
CA ASP A 152 -14.60 -5.26 27.13
C ASP A 152 -13.30 -5.96 26.70
N PHE A 153 -13.19 -7.26 27.01
CA PHE A 153 -12.06 -8.08 26.57
C PHE A 153 -12.06 -8.24 25.04
N LYS A 154 -13.24 -8.34 24.41
CA LYS A 154 -13.36 -8.35 22.95
C LYS A 154 -12.82 -7.07 22.33
N ILE A 155 -13.18 -5.90 22.86
CA ILE A 155 -12.72 -4.60 22.35
C ILE A 155 -11.19 -4.50 22.48
N GLN A 156 -10.63 -4.85 23.64
CA GLN A 156 -9.18 -4.85 23.84
C GLN A 156 -8.46 -5.80 22.86
N ALA A 157 -8.99 -7.01 22.66
CA ALA A 157 -8.42 -7.96 21.71
C ALA A 157 -8.52 -7.45 20.25
N LEU A 158 -9.59 -6.75 19.88
CA LEU A 158 -9.70 -6.11 18.56
C LEU A 158 -8.68 -4.98 18.38
N GLU A 159 -8.48 -4.14 19.40
CA GLU A 159 -7.45 -3.09 19.36
C GLU A 159 -6.05 -3.67 19.19
N GLU A 160 -5.73 -4.79 19.87
CA GLU A 160 -4.46 -5.49 19.68
C GLU A 160 -4.32 -6.05 18.25
N VAL A 161 -5.39 -6.63 17.69
CA VAL A 161 -5.41 -7.09 16.29
C VAL A 161 -5.13 -5.94 15.32
N GLU A 162 -5.73 -4.77 15.54
CA GLU A 162 -5.49 -3.60 14.69
C GLU A 162 -4.04 -3.10 14.80
N LYS A 163 -3.49 -3.04 16.01
CA LYS A 163 -2.06 -2.69 16.21
C LYS A 163 -1.14 -3.64 15.46
N LEU A 164 -1.36 -4.96 15.58
CA LEU A 164 -0.56 -5.97 14.88
C LEU A 164 -0.71 -5.90 13.36
N ARG A 165 -1.91 -5.59 12.86
CA ARG A 165 -2.16 -5.39 11.42
C ARG A 165 -1.42 -4.17 10.89
N THR A 166 -1.40 -3.07 11.63
CA THR A 166 -0.64 -1.87 11.28
C THR A 166 0.86 -2.15 11.29
N GLU A 167 1.38 -2.77 12.34
CA GLU A 167 2.81 -3.15 12.41
C GLU A 167 3.20 -4.08 11.26
N ARG A 168 2.36 -5.06 10.93
CA ARG A 168 2.59 -5.94 9.79
C ARG A 168 2.63 -5.14 8.48
N ALA A 169 1.67 -4.24 8.26
CA ALA A 169 1.61 -3.43 7.05
C ALA A 169 2.83 -2.50 6.89
N GLU A 170 3.28 -1.87 7.98
CA GLU A 170 4.49 -1.04 8.02
C GLU A 170 5.76 -1.85 7.74
N LYS A 171 5.87 -3.07 8.29
CA LYS A 171 7.00 -3.96 7.95
C LYS A 171 6.99 -4.37 6.48
N GLN A 172 5.82 -4.72 5.94
CA GLN A 172 5.68 -5.08 4.53
C GLN A 172 5.99 -3.90 3.60
N SER A 173 5.57 -2.68 3.96
CA SER A 173 5.89 -1.46 3.19
C SER A 173 7.37 -1.15 3.20
N ALA A 174 8.02 -1.22 4.37
CA ALA A 174 9.46 -0.99 4.50
C ALA A 174 10.28 -1.97 3.64
N LEU A 175 9.94 -3.27 3.70
CA LEU A 175 10.60 -4.32 2.90
C LEU A 175 10.42 -4.10 1.40
N LEU A 176 9.20 -3.77 0.96
CA LEU A 176 8.93 -3.50 -0.45
C LEU A 176 9.67 -2.26 -0.94
N LEU A 177 9.71 -1.19 -0.12
CA LEU A 177 10.44 0.02 -0.44
C LEU A 177 11.95 -0.22 -0.52
N GLU A 178 12.50 -1.04 0.37
CA GLU A 178 13.90 -1.46 0.30
C GLU A 178 14.20 -2.22 -1.00
N ALA A 179 13.32 -3.14 -1.40
CA ALA A 179 13.45 -3.85 -2.67
C ALA A 179 13.37 -2.91 -3.88
N PHE A 180 12.44 -1.94 -3.87
CA PHE A 180 12.33 -0.91 -4.90
C PHE A 180 13.59 -0.04 -5.00
N ASN A 181 14.18 0.33 -3.86
CA ASN A 181 15.42 1.09 -3.81
C ASN A 181 16.63 0.29 -4.32
N LYS A 182 16.72 -1.01 -3.96
CA LYS A 182 17.78 -1.92 -4.46
C LYS A 182 17.69 -2.11 -5.98
N ASP A 183 16.48 -2.33 -6.50
CA ASP A 183 16.24 -2.47 -7.93
C ASP A 183 16.59 -1.18 -8.69
N ARG A 184 16.20 -0.01 -8.13
CA ARG A 184 16.60 1.29 -8.66
C ARG A 184 18.13 1.48 -8.67
N ALA A 185 18.85 1.02 -7.65
CA ALA A 185 20.30 1.10 -7.58
C ALA A 185 21.01 0.13 -8.54
N SER A 186 20.36 -0.99 -8.88
CA SER A 186 20.89 -2.02 -9.79
C SER A 186 20.68 -1.70 -11.27
N LEU A 187 19.68 -0.86 -11.60
CA LEU A 187 19.52 -0.33 -12.94
C LEU A 187 20.75 0.52 -13.30
N PRO A 188 21.33 0.36 -14.50
CA PRO A 188 22.37 1.26 -14.97
C PRO A 188 21.83 2.68 -14.85
N GLN A 189 22.49 3.51 -14.03
CA GLN A 189 22.32 4.94 -14.22
C GLN A 189 22.65 5.20 -15.68
N PRO A 190 21.89 6.08 -16.38
CA PRO A 190 22.34 6.55 -17.68
C PRO A 190 23.81 6.91 -17.50
N LEU A 191 24.71 6.22 -18.21
CA LEU A 191 26.02 6.78 -18.48
C LEU A 191 25.74 8.23 -18.87
N PRO A 192 26.41 9.24 -18.29
CA PRO A 192 26.23 10.59 -18.74
C PRO A 192 26.43 10.55 -20.26
N THR A 193 25.34 10.71 -21.01
CA THR A 193 25.38 10.75 -22.47
C THR A 193 26.08 12.04 -22.80
N ALA A 194 27.40 11.97 -22.91
CA ALA A 194 28.14 12.85 -23.78
C ALA A 194 28.18 12.12 -25.14
N PRO A 195 27.72 12.80 -26.19
CA PRO A 195 28.64 13.69 -26.87
C PRO A 195 28.28 15.14 -26.58
N GLY A 196 29.13 15.80 -25.80
CA GLY A 196 29.23 17.27 -25.75
C GLY A 196 27.92 18.02 -25.57
N VAL A 197 27.30 17.94 -24.40
CA VAL A 197 26.88 19.20 -23.78
C VAL A 197 28.10 19.61 -22.98
N ALA A 198 28.70 20.74 -23.34
CA ALA A 198 29.80 21.30 -22.56
C ALA A 198 29.45 21.21 -21.07
N PRO A 199 30.42 20.98 -20.17
CA PRO A 199 30.20 21.31 -18.77
C PRO A 199 29.59 22.71 -18.80
N VAL A 200 28.51 22.95 -18.03
CA VAL A 200 28.14 24.32 -17.60
C VAL A 200 29.45 25.07 -17.52
N PRO A 201 29.69 26.10 -18.36
CA PRO A 201 31.03 26.66 -18.46
C PRO A 201 31.38 27.00 -17.02
N ALA A 202 32.35 26.24 -16.47
CA ALA A 202 32.96 26.60 -15.22
C ALA A 202 33.30 28.06 -15.44
N LEU A 203 32.72 28.94 -14.60
CA LEU A 203 32.86 30.39 -14.69
C LEU A 203 34.25 30.65 -15.27
N ASP A 204 34.34 31.18 -16.50
CA ASP A 204 35.56 31.07 -17.31
C ASP A 204 36.74 31.35 -16.39
N ALA A 205 37.80 30.52 -16.38
CA ALA A 205 38.87 30.65 -15.38
C ALA A 205 39.36 32.10 -15.23
N ARG A 206 39.29 32.87 -16.33
CA ARG A 206 39.49 34.32 -16.42
C ARG A 206 38.49 35.18 -15.63
N THR A 207 37.19 34.87 -15.68
CA THR A 207 36.11 35.51 -14.91
C THR A 207 36.23 35.19 -13.43
N GLN A 208 36.59 33.95 -13.07
CA GLN A 208 36.86 33.54 -11.68
C GLN A 208 38.10 34.27 -11.12
N GLU A 209 39.16 34.40 -11.92
CA GLU A 209 40.37 35.18 -11.57
C GLU A 209 40.05 36.66 -11.39
N MET A 210 39.27 37.27 -12.29
CA MET A 210 38.82 38.68 -12.15
C MET A 210 37.97 38.91 -10.90
N ILE A 211 37.12 37.95 -10.53
CA ILE A 211 36.34 38.02 -9.29
C ILE A 211 37.26 37.94 -8.07
N ASN A 212 38.24 37.03 -8.05
CA ASN A 212 39.20 36.91 -6.96
C ASN A 212 40.10 38.14 -6.83
N GLU A 213 40.51 38.74 -7.96
CA GLU A 213 41.30 39.98 -7.97
C GLU A 213 40.49 41.17 -7.41
N LYS A 214 39.21 41.28 -7.78
CA LYS A 214 38.30 42.32 -7.27
C LYS A 214 37.98 42.15 -5.78
N LEU A 215 37.81 40.92 -5.31
CA LEU A 215 37.63 40.61 -3.88
C LEU A 215 38.88 40.97 -3.08
N LYS A 216 40.08 40.60 -3.57
CA LYS A 216 41.34 40.95 -2.92
C LYS A 216 41.54 42.48 -2.84
N LYS A 217 41.19 43.19 -3.91
CA LYS A 217 41.26 44.66 -3.93
C LYS A 217 40.28 45.30 -2.94
N ALA A 218 39.09 44.71 -2.75
CA ALA A 218 38.15 45.17 -1.74
C ALA A 218 38.67 44.96 -0.32
N GLU A 219 39.37 43.86 -0.05
CA GLU A 219 40.02 43.60 1.24
C GLU A 219 41.11 44.64 1.54
N GLU A 220 42.00 44.92 0.57
CA GLU A 220 43.07 45.92 0.72
C GLU A 220 42.54 47.34 0.94
N LEU A 221 41.46 47.73 0.24
CA LEU A 221 40.78 49.02 0.43
C LEU A 221 40.04 49.09 1.78
N GLY A 222 39.53 47.95 2.25
CA GLY A 222 38.93 47.79 3.57
C GLY A 222 39.94 47.97 4.70
N GLU A 223 41.14 47.41 4.57
CA GLU A 223 42.24 47.59 5.54
C GLU A 223 42.75 49.04 5.59
N GLN A 224 42.68 49.76 4.46
CA GLN A 224 43.01 51.19 4.37
C GLN A 224 41.88 52.11 4.86
N GLY A 225 40.74 51.56 5.27
CA GLY A 225 39.60 52.31 5.81
C GLY A 225 38.78 53.07 4.77
N MET A 226 38.98 52.81 3.48
CA MET A 226 38.22 53.43 2.38
C MET A 226 36.94 52.63 2.09
N VAL A 227 35.97 52.76 3.00
CA VAL A 227 34.74 51.95 3.04
C VAL A 227 33.92 52.07 1.76
N ASP A 228 33.78 53.27 1.21
CA ASP A 228 32.96 53.53 0.01
C ASP A 228 33.56 52.87 -1.25
N GLU A 229 34.91 52.87 -1.36
CA GLU A 229 35.61 52.25 -2.49
C GLU A 229 35.65 50.73 -2.37
N ALA A 230 35.78 50.21 -1.15
CA ALA A 230 35.72 48.78 -0.86
C ALA A 230 34.34 48.19 -1.17
N GLN A 231 33.25 48.88 -0.79
CA GLN A 231 31.88 48.46 -1.13
C GLN A 231 31.66 48.43 -2.64
N LYS A 232 32.14 49.43 -3.37
CA LYS A 232 32.02 49.47 -4.83
C LYS A 232 32.77 48.31 -5.50
N ALA A 233 33.97 47.97 -5.02
CA ALA A 233 34.73 46.83 -5.54
C ALA A 233 34.05 45.48 -5.26
N LEU A 234 33.39 45.32 -4.10
CA LEU A 234 32.58 44.15 -3.79
C LEU A 234 31.33 44.06 -4.68
N GLU A 235 30.64 45.18 -4.91
CA GLU A 235 29.47 45.23 -5.78
C GLU A 235 29.82 44.87 -7.24
N GLU A 236 30.98 45.32 -7.73
CA GLU A 236 31.50 44.91 -9.04
C GLU A 236 31.82 43.41 -9.10
N ALA A 237 32.36 42.82 -8.03
CA ALA A 237 32.60 41.38 -7.95
C ALA A 237 31.30 40.56 -7.90
N GLU A 238 30.26 41.05 -7.22
CA GLU A 238 28.93 40.43 -7.22
C GLU A 238 28.20 40.58 -8.56
N ALA A 239 28.37 41.71 -9.25
CA ALA A 239 27.81 41.91 -10.58
C ALA A 239 28.41 40.89 -11.59
N LEU A 240 29.71 40.64 -11.51
CA LEU A 240 30.39 39.61 -12.31
C LEU A 240 29.90 38.20 -11.98
N LYS A 241 29.52 37.92 -10.72
CA LYS A 241 28.86 36.66 -10.30
C LYS A 241 27.41 36.55 -10.78
N LYS A 242 26.72 37.66 -11.02
CA LYS A 242 25.30 37.70 -11.46
C LYS A 242 25.11 37.60 -12.97
N LEU A 243 26.13 37.91 -13.79
CA LEU A 243 26.07 37.79 -15.25
C LEU A 243 25.72 36.38 -15.79
N PRO A 244 26.15 35.26 -15.16
CA PRO A 244 25.69 33.92 -15.55
C PRO A 244 24.39 33.47 -14.85
N ALA A 245 23.81 34.28 -13.96
CA ALA A 245 22.66 33.91 -13.12
C ALA A 245 21.35 34.62 -13.53
N ARG A 246 21.15 34.90 -14.83
CA ARG A 246 19.79 35.07 -15.36
C ARG A 246 19.17 33.68 -15.54
N GLN A 247 18.87 33.02 -14.42
CA GLN A 247 17.82 32.02 -14.41
C GLN A 247 16.52 32.76 -14.79
N GLU A 248 15.78 32.20 -15.75
CA GLU A 248 14.41 32.64 -16.01
C GLU A 248 13.60 32.63 -14.71
N PRO A 249 12.65 33.56 -14.52
CA PRO A 249 11.84 33.59 -13.30
C PRO A 249 11.15 32.24 -13.12
N PRO A 250 11.00 31.73 -11.86
CA PRO A 250 10.32 30.47 -11.63
C PRO A 250 8.91 30.59 -12.22
N ALA A 251 8.64 29.77 -13.23
CA ALA A 251 7.34 29.74 -13.88
C ALA A 251 6.27 29.43 -12.83
N ASP A 252 5.24 30.27 -12.87
CA ASP A 252 4.06 30.29 -12.04
C ASP A 252 3.46 28.89 -11.81
N SER A 253 3.29 28.50 -10.54
CA SER A 253 2.79 27.20 -10.06
C SER A 253 1.29 26.93 -10.38
N SER A 254 0.69 27.58 -11.38
CA SER A 254 -0.77 27.54 -11.57
C SER A 254 -1.28 27.23 -12.99
N LYS A 255 -0.43 26.77 -13.92
CA LYS A 255 -0.91 26.30 -15.23
C LYS A 255 -0.35 24.94 -15.59
N TYR A 256 -0.97 23.90 -15.04
CA TYR A 256 -0.85 22.53 -15.55
C TYR A 256 -1.32 22.51 -17.02
N THR A 257 -0.39 22.28 -17.95
CA THR A 257 -0.76 21.96 -19.33
C THR A 257 -0.89 20.45 -19.48
N ALA A 258 -1.84 20.01 -20.31
CA ALA A 258 -2.15 18.60 -20.55
C ALA A 258 -1.00 17.79 -21.19
N ALA A 259 0.11 18.43 -21.54
CA ALA A 259 1.29 17.80 -22.13
C ALA A 259 2.29 17.28 -21.07
N ASP A 260 2.35 17.92 -19.89
CA ASP A 260 3.17 17.43 -18.76
C ASP A 260 2.54 16.22 -18.05
N VAL A 261 1.29 15.90 -18.37
CA VAL A 261 0.55 14.73 -17.85
C VAL A 261 0.98 13.42 -18.53
N ARG A 262 1.78 13.48 -19.62
CA ARG A 262 2.04 12.30 -20.45
C ARG A 262 3.42 11.64 -20.28
N ILE A 263 4.39 12.27 -19.62
CA ILE A 263 5.75 11.71 -19.48
C ILE A 263 6.35 12.07 -18.12
N THR A 264 5.77 11.51 -17.05
CA THR A 264 6.62 10.97 -15.99
C THR A 264 6.25 9.51 -15.93
N ASP A 265 7.13 8.65 -16.45
CA ASP A 265 7.08 7.21 -16.25
C ASP A 265 7.10 6.93 -14.75
N GLN A 266 5.92 6.94 -14.14
CA GLN A 266 5.70 6.25 -12.88
C GLN A 266 6.06 4.81 -13.22
N LYS A 267 7.26 4.36 -12.84
CA LYS A 267 7.66 2.97 -12.93
C LYS A 267 6.68 2.19 -12.06
N LEU A 268 5.56 1.81 -12.66
CA LEU A 268 4.48 1.11 -12.00
C LEU A 268 4.85 -0.37 -11.91
N ARG A 269 4.53 -0.94 -10.76
CA ARG A 269 4.62 -2.36 -10.44
C ARG A 269 3.20 -2.84 -10.15
N VAL A 270 2.90 -4.10 -10.42
CA VAL A 270 1.61 -4.69 -10.08
C VAL A 270 1.80 -5.57 -8.86
N CYS A 271 0.95 -5.38 -7.84
CA CYS A 271 0.87 -6.31 -6.73
C CYS A 271 0.31 -7.65 -7.21
N ASP A 272 1.06 -8.73 -7.00
CA ASP A 272 0.70 -10.12 -7.33
C ASP A 272 -0.42 -10.71 -6.46
N ILE A 273 -0.77 -10.07 -5.34
CA ILE A 273 -1.87 -10.51 -4.46
C ILE A 273 -3.21 -9.98 -4.95
N CYS A 274 -3.31 -8.66 -5.19
CA CYS A 274 -4.59 -7.96 -5.44
C CYS A 274 -4.66 -7.20 -6.77
N GLY A 275 -3.59 -7.20 -7.57
CA GLY A 275 -3.56 -6.57 -8.90
C GLY A 275 -3.58 -5.05 -8.91
N ALA A 276 -3.33 -4.38 -7.77
CA ALA A 276 -3.20 -2.93 -7.73
C ALA A 276 -1.85 -2.48 -8.29
N PHE A 277 -1.84 -1.32 -8.94
CA PHE A 277 -0.61 -0.66 -9.37
C PHE A 277 0.02 0.09 -8.20
N LEU A 278 1.31 -0.16 -7.99
CA LEU A 278 2.19 0.47 -7.00
C LEU A 278 3.27 1.24 -7.75
N SER A 279 3.57 2.46 -7.34
CA SER A 279 4.68 3.23 -7.91
C SER A 279 5.96 2.94 -7.14
N VAL A 280 7.08 2.83 -7.85
CA VAL A 280 8.42 2.80 -7.22
C VAL A 280 8.70 4.08 -6.41
N TYR A 281 7.98 5.17 -6.69
CA TYR A 281 8.09 6.45 -5.97
C TYR A 281 7.04 6.64 -4.87
N ASP A 282 6.28 5.59 -4.53
CA ASP A 282 5.32 5.69 -3.44
C ASP A 282 6.01 5.86 -2.09
N SER A 283 5.38 6.65 -1.21
CA SER A 283 5.82 6.80 0.17
C SER A 283 5.50 5.55 0.98
N ASP A 284 6.27 5.32 2.04
CA ASP A 284 6.06 4.19 2.96
C ASP A 284 4.61 4.13 3.47
N ARG A 285 4.05 5.28 3.86
CA ARG A 285 2.64 5.38 4.28
C ARG A 285 1.66 4.89 3.21
N ARG A 286 1.86 5.24 1.93
CA ARG A 286 0.96 4.82 0.85
C ARG A 286 1.04 3.32 0.59
N LEU A 287 2.24 2.74 0.72
CA LEU A 287 2.44 1.30 0.63
C LEU A 287 1.83 0.58 1.85
N ALA A 288 1.97 1.13 3.06
CA ALA A 288 1.33 0.60 4.27
C ALA A 288 -0.21 0.61 4.15
N ASP A 289 -0.80 1.70 3.65
CA ASP A 289 -2.24 1.80 3.37
C ASP A 289 -2.71 0.74 2.35
N HIS A 290 -1.84 0.37 1.38
CA HIS A 290 -2.11 -0.72 0.46
C HIS A 290 -2.14 -2.08 1.17
N PHE A 291 -1.11 -2.42 1.96
CA PHE A 291 -1.00 -3.70 2.68
C PHE A 291 -2.06 -3.85 3.77
N GLY A 292 -2.40 -2.75 4.46
CA GLY A 292 -3.49 -2.68 5.43
C GLY A 292 -4.88 -2.58 4.79
N GLY A 293 -4.96 -2.41 3.47
CA GLY A 293 -6.21 -2.22 2.75
C GLY A 293 -7.07 -3.48 2.69
N LYS A 294 -8.40 -3.31 2.81
CA LYS A 294 -9.38 -4.42 2.78
C LYS A 294 -9.26 -5.32 1.54
N LEU A 295 -8.98 -4.74 0.36
CA LEU A 295 -8.80 -5.52 -0.87
C LEU A 295 -7.59 -6.44 -0.78
N HIS A 296 -6.44 -5.91 -0.37
CA HIS A 296 -5.21 -6.68 -0.26
C HIS A 296 -5.36 -7.78 0.80
N LEU A 297 -5.80 -7.41 2.00
CA LEU A 297 -6.08 -8.33 3.10
C LEU A 297 -7.11 -9.40 2.72
N GLY A 298 -8.13 -9.03 1.94
CA GLY A 298 -9.16 -9.95 1.48
C GLY A 298 -8.60 -11.02 0.55
N TYR A 299 -7.84 -10.64 -0.48
CA TYR A 299 -7.19 -11.62 -1.36
C TYR A 299 -6.14 -12.46 -0.64
N MET A 300 -5.41 -11.89 0.34
CA MET A 300 -4.51 -12.68 1.19
C MET A 300 -5.28 -13.78 1.95
N GLN A 301 -6.37 -13.43 2.63
CA GLN A 301 -7.17 -14.40 3.40
C GLN A 301 -7.80 -15.46 2.50
N ILE A 302 -8.26 -15.08 1.30
CA ILE A 302 -8.85 -16.02 0.34
C ILE A 302 -7.79 -17.00 -0.17
N ARG A 303 -6.59 -16.54 -0.56
CA ARG A 303 -5.49 -17.41 -1.02
C ARG A 303 -5.02 -18.35 0.09
N GLU A 304 -4.88 -17.84 1.31
CA GLU A 304 -4.52 -18.64 2.47
C GLU A 304 -5.60 -19.69 2.79
N LYS A 305 -6.88 -19.31 2.74
CA LYS A 305 -7.98 -20.24 2.97
C LYS A 305 -8.06 -21.31 1.88
N LEU A 306 -7.80 -20.97 0.63
CA LEU A 306 -7.72 -21.96 -0.46
C LEU A 306 -6.62 -22.98 -0.16
N ALA A 307 -5.42 -22.53 0.22
CA ALA A 307 -4.32 -23.41 0.58
C ALA A 307 -4.68 -24.32 1.78
N GLU A 308 -5.36 -23.79 2.80
CA GLU A 308 -5.86 -24.58 3.93
C GLU A 308 -6.87 -25.66 3.49
N LEU A 309 -7.75 -25.35 2.53
CA LEU A 309 -8.77 -26.30 2.03
C LEU A 309 -8.16 -27.37 1.12
N GLN A 310 -7.20 -27.02 0.27
CA GLN A 310 -6.53 -27.96 -0.64
C GLN A 310 -5.67 -28.99 0.08
N VAL A 311 -5.14 -28.66 1.26
CA VAL A 311 -4.36 -29.61 2.09
C VAL A 311 -5.25 -30.61 2.82
N LEU A 312 -6.55 -30.32 2.97
CA LEU A 312 -7.51 -31.18 3.67
C LEU A 312 -8.20 -32.21 2.77
N VAL A 313 -7.95 -32.18 1.45
CA VAL A 313 -8.45 -33.13 0.45
C VAL A 313 -7.38 -34.18 0.13
#